data_AF-A0AB73JIA0-F1
#
_entry.id   AF-A0AB73JIA0-F1
#
_cell.length_a   1.000
_cell.length_b   1.000
_cell.length_c   1.000
_cell.angle_alpha   90.00
_cell.angle_beta   90.00
_cell.angle_gamma   90.00
#
_symmetry.space_group_name_H-M   'P 1'
#
loop_
_entity.id
_entity.type
_entity.pdbx_description
1 polymer ?
#
loop_
_entity_poly.entity_id
_entity_poly.type
_entity_poly.pdbx_seq_one_letter_code
_entity_poly.pdbx_strand_id
1 'polypeptide(L)'
;MENYDVIGSVNTLLQSDIQTSKISKETGISKGYITNLRNGNRNITKASYEVVEKLFQYYLEKREYIEASKDIDENILKTQIPKDIQQFISSLKKSIDNINDSDTNNGINEIAFKQIFNMNKSKQSNNFIKPYWQVDETIPLKFKYDIYAYQLTILTPIEYNININDEIKDFEIVFNHNELELMLKQLIYKGAKVKLIKPSVHGTGVYIDTTQDEIFKYETSFIDIKVNFDNKGGIK
;
A
#
# COMPACT_ATOMS: atom_id res chain seq x y z
N MET A 1 0.56 -22.21 -19.22
CA MET A 1 -0.17 -22.15 -17.94
C MET A 1 0.80 -22.58 -16.87
N GLU A 2 1.23 -21.68 -16.00
CA GLU A 2 1.91 -22.09 -14.77
C GLU A 2 0.96 -23.01 -13.99
N ASN A 3 1.43 -24.21 -13.65
CA ASN A 3 0.65 -25.17 -12.89
C ASN A 3 0.68 -24.72 -11.43
N TYR A 4 -0.21 -23.79 -11.06
CA TYR A 4 -0.33 -23.34 -9.67
C TYR A 4 -0.78 -24.50 -8.80
N ASP A 5 0.01 -24.82 -7.77
CA ASP A 5 -0.44 -25.70 -6.70
C ASP A 5 -1.55 -24.99 -5.90
N VAL A 6 -2.80 -25.19 -6.35
CA VAL A 6 -3.99 -24.59 -5.76
C VAL A 6 -4.11 -24.96 -4.28
N ILE A 7 -3.87 -26.22 -3.94
CA ILE A 7 -3.99 -26.71 -2.57
C ILE A 7 -2.86 -26.14 -1.69
N GLY A 8 -1.62 -26.12 -2.18
CA GLY A 8 -0.49 -25.50 -1.49
C GLY A 8 -0.71 -24.00 -1.25
N SER A 9 -1.28 -23.30 -2.24
CA SER A 9 -1.63 -21.88 -2.15
C SER A 9 -2.69 -21.62 -1.07
N VAL A 10 -3.75 -22.42 -1.05
CA VAL A 10 -4.79 -22.33 -0.01
C VAL A 10 -4.21 -22.67 1.37
N ASN A 11 -3.34 -23.67 1.49
CA ASN A 11 -2.68 -23.98 2.76
C ASN A 11 -1.79 -22.83 3.25
N THR A 12 -1.06 -22.18 2.35
CA THR A 12 -0.25 -21.00 2.66
C THR A 12 -1.12 -19.86 3.20
N LEU A 13 -2.26 -19.58 2.55
CA LEU A 13 -3.25 -18.63 3.05
C LEU A 13 -3.76 -19.01 4.45
N LEU A 14 -4.11 -20.28 4.66
CA LEU A 14 -4.63 -20.75 5.94
C LEU A 14 -3.59 -20.62 7.05
N GLN A 15 -2.30 -20.76 6.75
CA GLN A 15 -1.20 -20.61 7.72
C GLN A 15 -0.74 -19.15 7.91
N SER A 16 -1.16 -18.22 7.06
CA SER A 16 -0.82 -16.79 7.19
C SER A 16 -1.37 -16.14 8.47
N ASP A 17 -0.80 -14.99 8.85
CA ASP A 17 -1.25 -14.18 9.99
C ASP A 17 -2.57 -13.41 9.72
N ILE A 18 -3.12 -13.52 8.50
CA ILE A 18 -4.41 -12.92 8.16
C ILE A 18 -5.48 -13.47 9.11
N GLN A 19 -6.29 -12.58 9.69
CA GLN A 19 -7.30 -12.97 10.67
C GLN A 19 -8.37 -13.88 10.03
N THR A 20 -8.75 -14.95 10.74
CA THR A 20 -9.84 -15.85 10.32
C THR A 20 -11.15 -15.10 10.05
N SER A 21 -11.45 -14.07 10.83
CA SER A 21 -12.62 -13.20 10.60
C SER A 21 -12.54 -12.42 9.29
N LYS A 22 -11.33 -12.00 8.88
CA LYS A 22 -11.10 -11.28 7.62
C LYS A 22 -11.28 -12.22 6.42
N ILE A 23 -10.62 -13.39 6.45
CA ILE A 23 -10.80 -14.45 5.44
C ILE A 23 -12.28 -14.80 5.31
N SER A 24 -12.96 -15.06 6.43
CA SER A 24 -14.38 -15.42 6.45
C SER A 24 -15.26 -14.35 5.81
N LYS A 25 -15.04 -13.08 6.15
CA LYS A 25 -15.83 -11.96 5.63
C LYS A 25 -15.61 -11.77 4.13
N GLU A 26 -14.36 -11.80 3.68
CA GLU A 26 -14.00 -11.48 2.28
C GLU A 26 -14.30 -12.66 1.34
N THR A 27 -14.20 -13.90 1.81
CA THR A 27 -14.54 -15.10 1.01
C THR A 27 -16.01 -15.52 1.11
N GLY A 28 -16.75 -15.03 2.11
CA GLY A 28 -18.10 -15.49 2.43
C GLY A 28 -18.17 -16.89 3.05
N ILE A 29 -17.03 -17.54 3.33
CA ILE A 29 -16.97 -18.84 4.00
C ILE A 29 -17.13 -18.64 5.50
N SER A 30 -17.88 -19.50 6.19
CA SER A 30 -18.15 -19.31 7.62
C SER A 30 -16.87 -19.37 8.46
N LYS A 31 -16.79 -18.51 9.49
CA LYS A 31 -15.62 -18.42 10.39
C LYS A 31 -15.26 -19.78 11.00
N GLY A 32 -16.27 -20.55 11.43
CA GLY A 32 -16.06 -21.90 11.97
C GLY A 32 -15.49 -22.89 10.96
N TYR A 33 -15.86 -22.76 9.67
CA TYR A 33 -15.27 -23.58 8.60
C TYR A 33 -13.78 -23.25 8.45
N ILE A 34 -13.42 -21.96 8.36
CA ILE A 34 -12.02 -21.52 8.23
C ILE A 34 -11.20 -21.95 9.46
N THR A 35 -11.72 -21.80 10.67
CA THR A 35 -11.05 -22.26 11.90
C THR A 35 -10.76 -23.77 11.84
N ASN A 36 -11.73 -24.57 11.40
CA ASN A 36 -11.54 -26.01 11.29
C ASN A 36 -10.50 -26.41 10.23
N LEU A 37 -10.43 -25.67 9.12
CA LEU A 37 -9.36 -25.86 8.14
C LEU A 37 -7.98 -25.52 8.73
N ARG A 38 -7.86 -24.37 9.40
CA ARG A 38 -6.60 -23.93 10.04
C ARG A 38 -6.08 -24.91 11.08
N ASN A 39 -6.99 -25.47 11.88
CA ASN A 39 -6.63 -26.40 12.95
C ASN A 39 -6.39 -27.83 12.45
N GLY A 40 -6.55 -28.11 11.15
CA GLY A 40 -6.44 -29.46 10.58
C GLY A 40 -7.63 -30.39 10.89
N ASN A 41 -8.67 -29.87 11.57
CA ASN A 41 -9.91 -30.61 11.85
C ASN A 41 -10.72 -30.91 10.57
N ARG A 42 -10.48 -30.16 9.50
CA ARG A 42 -10.98 -30.43 8.14
C ARG A 42 -9.83 -30.43 7.15
N ASN A 43 -9.86 -31.38 6.22
CA ASN A 43 -8.88 -31.45 5.14
C ASN A 43 -9.39 -30.66 3.93
N ILE A 44 -8.59 -29.69 3.46
CA ILE A 44 -8.91 -28.88 2.29
C ILE A 44 -9.09 -29.71 1.02
N THR A 45 -8.39 -30.86 0.89
CA THR A 45 -8.54 -31.76 -0.27
C THR A 45 -9.91 -32.43 -0.35
N LYS A 46 -10.70 -32.37 0.74
CA LYS A 46 -12.07 -32.87 0.82
C LYS A 46 -13.11 -31.75 0.81
N ALA A 47 -12.69 -30.49 0.69
CA ALA A 47 -13.59 -29.35 0.57
C ALA A 47 -14.29 -29.34 -0.80
N SER A 48 -15.42 -28.65 -0.90
CA SER A 48 -16.08 -28.47 -2.20
C SER A 48 -15.21 -27.60 -3.11
N TYR A 49 -15.37 -27.78 -4.42
CA TYR A 49 -14.70 -26.94 -5.42
C TYR A 49 -14.90 -25.45 -5.14
N GLU A 50 -16.13 -25.03 -4.85
CA GLU A 50 -16.47 -23.64 -4.54
C GLU A 50 -15.67 -23.07 -3.35
N VAL A 51 -15.45 -23.88 -2.30
CA VAL A 51 -14.65 -23.45 -1.14
C VAL A 51 -13.18 -23.30 -1.52
N VAL A 52 -12.64 -24.25 -2.27
CA VAL A 52 -11.24 -24.22 -2.72
C VAL A 52 -11.02 -23.03 -3.65
N GLU A 53 -11.91 -22.81 -4.61
CA GLU A 53 -11.87 -21.71 -5.56
C GLU A 53 -11.90 -20.35 -4.84
N LYS A 54 -12.86 -20.13 -3.92
CA LYS A 54 -12.95 -18.88 -3.16
C LYS A 54 -11.70 -18.60 -2.33
N LEU A 55 -11.15 -19.62 -1.68
CA LEU A 55 -9.92 -19.47 -0.89
C LEU A 55 -8.70 -19.24 -1.79
N PHE A 56 -8.65 -19.86 -2.97
CA PHE A 56 -7.56 -19.67 -3.91
C PHE A 56 -7.58 -18.28 -4.53
N GLN A 57 -8.75 -17.78 -4.94
CA GLN A 57 -8.88 -16.39 -5.41
C GLN A 57 -8.46 -15.40 -4.31
N TYR A 58 -8.87 -15.66 -3.08
CA TYR A 58 -8.45 -14.83 -1.95
C TYR A 58 -6.93 -14.90 -1.69
N TYR A 59 -6.32 -16.07 -1.86
CA TYR A 59 -4.86 -16.19 -1.82
C TYR A 59 -4.22 -15.33 -2.91
N LEU A 60 -4.70 -15.35 -4.15
CA LEU A 60 -4.15 -14.55 -5.23
C LEU A 60 -4.24 -13.05 -4.92
N GLU A 61 -5.36 -12.59 -4.37
CA GLU A 61 -5.54 -11.20 -3.92
C GLU A 61 -4.59 -10.80 -2.77
N LYS A 62 -4.15 -11.74 -1.94
CA LYS A 62 -3.27 -11.52 -0.79
C LYS A 62 -1.84 -12.00 -1.02
N ARG A 63 -1.53 -12.46 -2.22
CA ARG A 63 -0.27 -13.13 -2.53
C ARG A 63 0.93 -12.25 -2.20
N GLU A 64 0.90 -11.00 -2.63
CA GLU A 64 1.98 -10.04 -2.36
C GLU A 64 2.25 -9.87 -0.87
N TYR A 65 1.20 -9.74 -0.06
CA TYR A 65 1.32 -9.65 1.40
C TYR A 65 1.92 -10.93 1.99
N ILE A 66 1.41 -12.09 1.57
CA ILE A 66 1.86 -13.40 2.05
C ILE A 66 3.33 -13.64 1.66
N GLU A 67 3.74 -13.27 0.45
CA GLU A 67 5.11 -13.41 -0.02
C GLU A 67 6.06 -12.45 0.72
N ALA A 68 5.67 -11.18 0.90
CA ALA A 68 6.45 -10.20 1.64
C ALA A 68 6.60 -10.53 3.14
N SER A 69 5.74 -11.38 3.69
CA SER A 69 5.77 -11.78 5.11
C SER A 69 6.51 -13.10 5.39
N LYS A 70 6.93 -13.86 4.37
CA LYS A 70 7.54 -15.19 4.54
C LYS A 70 8.76 -15.20 5.46
N ASP A 71 9.61 -14.18 5.35
CA ASP A 71 10.88 -14.08 6.08
C ASP A 71 10.79 -13.21 7.35
N ILE A 72 9.59 -12.79 7.73
CA ILE A 72 9.35 -11.95 8.91
C ILE A 72 9.03 -12.84 10.12
N ASP A 73 9.65 -12.52 11.27
CA ASP A 73 9.39 -13.23 12.53
C ASP A 73 7.88 -13.25 12.89
N GLU A 74 7.38 -14.41 13.29
CA GLU A 74 5.95 -14.61 13.57
C GLU A 74 5.44 -13.68 14.70
N ASN A 75 6.27 -13.32 15.67
CA ASN A 75 5.89 -12.39 16.75
C ASN A 75 5.74 -10.96 16.21
N ILE A 76 6.52 -10.57 15.21
CA ILE A 76 6.32 -9.33 14.47
C ILE A 76 4.98 -9.38 13.75
N LEU A 77 4.68 -10.45 13.02
CA LEU A 77 3.42 -10.58 12.29
C LEU A 77 2.18 -10.53 13.21
N LYS A 78 2.28 -11.10 14.41
CA LYS A 78 1.23 -11.06 15.44
C LYS A 78 1.03 -9.68 16.07
N THR A 79 1.97 -8.75 15.88
CA THR A 79 1.90 -7.40 16.44
C THR A 79 0.69 -6.65 15.90
N GLN A 80 -0.10 -6.07 16.80
CA GLN A 80 -1.35 -5.39 16.45
C GLN A 80 -1.10 -3.92 16.13
N ILE A 81 -1.41 -3.53 14.89
CA ILE A 81 -1.50 -2.12 14.51
C ILE A 81 -2.77 -1.52 15.14
N PRO A 82 -2.74 -0.30 15.68
CA PRO A 82 -3.94 0.40 16.15
C PRO A 82 -5.09 0.42 15.12
N LYS A 83 -6.32 0.18 15.58
CA LYS A 83 -7.50 0.03 14.70
C LYS A 83 -7.79 1.26 13.85
N ASP A 84 -7.54 2.45 14.38
CA ASP A 84 -7.69 3.72 13.66
C ASP A 84 -6.69 3.84 12.51
N ILE A 85 -5.44 3.41 12.70
CA ILE A 85 -4.43 3.34 11.63
C ILE A 85 -4.84 2.33 10.57
N GLN A 86 -5.30 1.13 10.95
CA GLN A 86 -5.80 0.14 9.99
C GLN A 86 -6.96 0.70 9.13
N GLN A 87 -7.90 1.41 9.76
CA GLN A 87 -9.00 2.08 9.07
C GLN A 87 -8.52 3.18 8.13
N PHE A 88 -7.54 3.99 8.58
CA PHE A 88 -6.92 5.02 7.78
C PHE A 88 -6.25 4.44 6.53
N ILE A 89 -5.36 3.44 6.67
CA ILE A 89 -4.67 2.79 5.55
C ILE A 89 -5.67 2.20 4.56
N SER A 90 -6.70 1.50 5.06
CA SER A 90 -7.74 0.93 4.21
C SER A 90 -8.52 1.99 3.44
N SER A 91 -8.83 3.14 4.07
CA SER A 91 -9.50 4.22 3.36
C SER A 91 -8.58 4.90 2.37
N LEU A 92 -7.30 5.07 2.69
CA LEU A 92 -6.34 5.73 1.81
C LEU A 92 -6.13 4.89 0.55
N LYS A 93 -5.97 3.58 0.72
CA LYS A 93 -5.96 2.63 -0.38
C LYS A 93 -7.20 2.76 -1.25
N LYS A 94 -8.40 2.76 -0.65
CA LYS A 94 -9.64 2.90 -1.43
C LYS A 94 -9.71 4.23 -2.18
N SER A 95 -9.29 5.33 -1.56
CA SER A 95 -9.27 6.63 -2.24
C SER A 95 -8.29 6.63 -3.41
N ILE A 96 -7.11 6.03 -3.26
CA ILE A 96 -6.12 5.87 -4.34
C ILE A 96 -6.62 4.93 -5.44
N ASP A 97 -7.23 3.79 -5.08
CA ASP A 97 -7.83 2.86 -6.04
C ASP A 97 -8.89 3.57 -6.90
N ASN A 98 -9.73 4.39 -6.28
CA ASN A 98 -10.71 5.19 -7.02
C ASN A 98 -10.03 6.22 -7.94
N ILE A 99 -8.92 6.83 -7.50
CA ILE A 99 -8.17 7.80 -8.31
C ILE A 99 -7.59 7.16 -9.58
N ASN A 100 -7.10 5.93 -9.46
CA ASN A 100 -6.59 5.19 -10.60
C ASN A 100 -7.69 4.59 -11.49
N ASP A 101 -8.93 4.54 -11.00
CA ASP A 101 -10.08 4.03 -11.75
C ASP A 101 -10.66 5.12 -12.65
N SER A 102 -10.46 4.94 -13.96
CA SER A 102 -10.92 5.87 -15.00
C SER A 102 -12.44 6.06 -15.05
N ASP A 103 -13.20 5.16 -14.43
CA ASP A 103 -14.66 5.23 -14.38
C ASP A 103 -15.19 6.09 -13.22
N THR A 104 -14.30 6.61 -12.35
CA THR A 104 -14.69 7.49 -11.26
C THR A 104 -14.33 8.96 -11.52
N ASN A 105 -15.16 9.88 -11.02
CA ASN A 105 -14.90 11.33 -11.12
C ASN A 105 -13.85 11.85 -10.12
N ASN A 106 -13.20 10.95 -9.35
CA ASN A 106 -12.21 11.33 -8.35
C ASN A 106 -10.81 11.32 -8.99
N GLY A 107 -10.47 12.29 -9.81
CA GLY A 107 -9.16 12.37 -10.46
C GLY A 107 -8.12 13.17 -9.67
N ILE A 108 -6.84 12.96 -10.01
CA ILE A 108 -5.80 13.97 -9.83
C ILE A 108 -5.86 14.91 -11.03
N ASN A 109 -5.84 16.21 -10.79
CA ASN A 109 -5.91 17.23 -11.83
C ASN A 109 -4.56 17.45 -12.50
N GLU A 110 -3.45 17.39 -11.76
CA GLU A 110 -2.12 17.69 -12.25
C GLU A 110 -1.05 16.71 -11.71
N ILE A 111 -0.21 16.22 -12.62
CA ILE A 111 1.08 15.62 -12.30
C ILE A 111 2.18 16.49 -12.88
N ALA A 112 3.11 16.90 -12.03
CA ALA A 112 4.20 17.76 -12.41
C ALA A 112 5.53 17.00 -12.47
N PHE A 113 6.27 17.16 -13.56
CA PHE A 113 7.71 16.89 -13.59
C PHE A 113 8.45 18.08 -12.98
N LYS A 114 9.28 17.85 -11.96
CA LYS A 114 10.09 18.92 -11.36
C LYS A 114 11.56 18.56 -11.31
N GLN A 115 12.40 19.49 -11.77
CA GLN A 115 13.84 19.48 -11.58
C GLN A 115 14.26 20.77 -10.88
N ILE A 116 14.88 20.63 -9.70
CA ILE A 116 15.29 21.77 -8.89
C ILE A 116 16.80 21.96 -8.98
N PHE A 117 17.21 23.16 -9.38
CA PHE A 117 18.61 23.58 -9.39
C PHE A 117 18.85 24.60 -8.28
N ASN A 118 19.63 24.21 -7.27
CA ASN A 118 20.00 25.12 -6.18
C ASN A 118 21.38 25.73 -6.47
N MET A 119 21.46 27.06 -6.47
CA MET A 119 22.73 27.77 -6.58
C MET A 119 23.22 28.21 -5.20
N ASN A 120 24.50 27.99 -4.91
CA ASN A 120 25.13 28.60 -3.75
C ASN A 120 25.39 30.11 -3.96
N LYS A 121 25.80 30.81 -2.91
CA LYS A 121 26.13 32.26 -2.99
C LYS A 121 27.22 32.57 -4.02
N SER A 122 28.07 31.60 -4.34
CA SER A 122 29.11 31.70 -5.38
C SER A 122 28.60 31.36 -6.79
N LYS A 123 27.28 31.24 -6.99
CA LYS A 123 26.61 30.86 -8.25
C LYS A 123 27.01 29.49 -8.80
N GLN A 124 27.55 28.62 -7.95
CA GLN A 124 27.82 27.23 -8.33
C GLN A 124 26.57 26.40 -8.07
N SER A 125 26.21 25.56 -9.05
CA SER A 125 25.07 24.67 -8.93
C SER A 125 25.39 23.51 -7.99
N ASN A 126 24.42 23.18 -7.15
CA ASN A 126 24.42 21.99 -6.32
C ASN A 126 23.41 21.00 -6.88
N ASN A 127 23.81 20.23 -7.90
CA ASN A 127 22.93 19.33 -8.67
C ASN A 127 22.59 18.01 -7.95
N PHE A 128 22.43 18.02 -6.62
CA PHE A 128 22.16 16.78 -5.87
C PHE A 128 20.70 16.33 -5.91
N ILE A 129 19.77 17.22 -6.25
CA ILE A 129 18.34 16.88 -6.28
C ILE A 129 18.03 16.21 -7.61
N LYS A 130 17.74 14.91 -7.56
CA LYS A 130 17.24 14.17 -8.72
C LYS A 130 15.89 14.75 -9.16
N PRO A 131 15.59 14.79 -10.47
CA PRO A 131 14.25 15.12 -10.93
C PRO A 131 13.22 14.14 -10.34
N TYR A 132 12.00 14.60 -10.15
CA TYR A 132 10.92 13.81 -9.56
C TYR A 132 9.56 14.14 -10.16
N TRP A 133 8.66 13.15 -10.10
CA TRP A 133 7.23 13.34 -10.31
C TRP A 133 6.60 13.84 -9.02
N GLN A 134 5.70 14.81 -9.13
CA GLN A 134 4.96 15.36 -8.00
C GLN A 134 3.46 15.34 -8.24
N VAL A 135 2.75 14.88 -7.22
CA VAL A 135 1.33 15.15 -6.98
C VAL A 135 1.23 15.91 -5.66
N ASP A 136 0.43 16.97 -5.63
CA ASP A 136 0.17 17.73 -4.41
C ASP A 136 -1.28 18.22 -4.40
N GLU A 137 -2.18 17.31 -4.05
CA GLU A 137 -3.62 17.54 -4.15
C GLU A 137 -4.37 17.12 -2.88
N THR A 138 -5.53 17.74 -2.67
CA THR A 138 -6.44 17.35 -1.59
C THR A 138 -7.45 16.33 -2.09
N ILE A 139 -7.46 15.15 -1.49
CA ILE A 139 -8.38 14.07 -1.83
C ILE A 139 -9.37 13.81 -0.69
N PRO A 140 -10.60 13.36 -0.99
CA PRO A 140 -11.54 12.95 0.04
C PRO A 140 -11.10 11.62 0.66
N LEU A 141 -11.00 11.59 1.99
CA LEU A 141 -10.63 10.40 2.73
C LEU A 141 -11.72 10.08 3.77
N LYS A 142 -12.18 8.83 3.80
CA LYS A 142 -13.21 8.39 4.73
C LYS A 142 -12.57 7.91 6.03
N PHE A 143 -12.90 8.53 7.15
CA PHE A 143 -12.48 8.03 8.45
C PHE A 143 -13.67 7.88 9.37
N LYS A 144 -13.90 6.63 9.79
CA LYS A 144 -15.12 6.22 10.49
C LYS A 144 -16.37 6.57 9.67
N TYR A 145 -17.11 7.59 10.09
CA TYR A 145 -18.37 8.01 9.49
C TYR A 145 -18.24 9.32 8.69
N ASP A 146 -17.09 9.99 8.80
CA ASP A 146 -16.87 11.32 8.22
C ASP A 146 -15.95 11.23 7.00
N ILE A 147 -16.07 12.21 6.11
CA ILE A 147 -15.16 12.45 4.99
C ILE A 147 -14.40 13.72 5.31
N TYR A 148 -13.08 13.70 5.16
CA TYR A 148 -12.22 14.86 5.37
C TYR A 148 -11.26 15.03 4.20
N ALA A 149 -10.79 16.26 4.07
CA ALA A 149 -9.74 16.65 3.14
C ALA A 149 -8.38 16.07 3.60
N TYR A 150 -7.80 15.20 2.80
CA TYR A 150 -6.45 14.66 3.01
C TYR A 150 -5.51 15.23 1.96
N GLN A 151 -4.45 15.92 2.41
CA GLN A 151 -3.41 16.40 1.50
C GLN A 151 -2.49 15.25 1.12
N LEU A 152 -2.67 14.76 -0.11
CA LEU A 152 -1.85 13.76 -0.76
C LEU A 152 -0.69 14.47 -1.48
N THR A 153 0.49 14.41 -0.85
CA THR A 153 1.73 14.90 -1.44
C THR A 153 2.62 13.70 -1.73
N ILE A 154 2.91 13.44 -3.00
CA ILE A 154 3.75 12.34 -3.47
C ILE A 154 4.94 12.92 -4.20
N LEU A 155 6.13 12.37 -3.93
CA LEU A 155 7.38 12.75 -4.59
C LEU A 155 8.10 11.46 -5.01
N THR A 156 8.02 11.12 -6.29
CA THR A 156 8.66 9.90 -6.82
C THR A 156 9.90 10.28 -7.63
N PRO A 157 11.11 9.92 -7.18
CA PRO A 157 12.34 10.17 -7.91
C PRO A 157 12.31 9.49 -9.28
N ILE A 158 12.91 10.15 -10.27
CA ILE A 158 12.99 9.63 -11.63
C ILE A 158 14.37 9.00 -11.83
N GLU A 159 14.38 7.74 -12.26
CA GLU A 159 15.60 6.97 -12.48
C GLU A 159 16.07 6.93 -13.94
N TYR A 160 15.28 7.51 -14.86
CA TYR A 160 15.55 7.53 -16.29
C TYR A 160 15.63 8.97 -16.84
N ASN A 161 16.34 9.16 -17.95
CA ASN A 161 16.40 10.45 -18.59
C ASN A 161 15.08 10.73 -19.32
N ILE A 162 14.31 11.71 -18.83
CA ILE A 162 13.11 12.21 -19.50
C ILE A 162 13.50 13.30 -20.48
N ASN A 163 13.02 13.20 -21.72
CA ASN A 163 13.03 14.31 -22.66
C ASN A 163 11.79 15.17 -22.40
N ILE A 164 11.93 16.49 -22.38
CA ILE A 164 10.79 17.40 -22.18
C ILE A 164 9.71 17.27 -23.27
N ASN A 165 10.06 16.65 -24.40
CA ASN A 165 9.14 16.36 -25.50
C ASN A 165 8.46 14.99 -25.38
N ASP A 166 8.74 14.21 -24.33
CA ASP A 166 8.08 12.93 -24.11
C ASP A 166 6.63 13.19 -23.67
N GLU A 167 5.70 12.64 -24.44
CA GLU A 167 4.27 12.71 -24.10
C GLU A 167 3.94 11.64 -23.06
N ILE A 168 3.38 12.08 -21.93
CA ILE A 168 2.81 11.19 -20.92
C ILE A 168 1.50 10.66 -21.47
N LYS A 169 1.40 9.33 -21.56
CA LYS A 169 0.17 8.66 -22.00
C LYS A 169 -0.82 8.58 -20.85
N ASP A 170 -0.37 8.06 -19.72
CA ASP A 170 -1.16 7.85 -18.52
C ASP A 170 -0.26 7.76 -17.28
N PHE A 171 -0.88 7.73 -16.10
CA PHE A 171 -0.21 7.53 -14.83
C PHE A 171 -1.03 6.65 -13.90
N GLU A 172 -0.37 6.13 -12.88
CA GLU A 172 -0.97 5.36 -11.79
C GLU A 172 -0.31 5.77 -10.47
N ILE A 173 -1.11 6.02 -9.42
CA ILE A 173 -0.59 6.16 -8.06
C ILE A 173 -0.54 4.78 -7.41
N VAL A 174 0.66 4.29 -7.13
CA VAL A 174 0.89 2.98 -6.53
C VAL A 174 0.99 3.15 -5.01
N PHE A 175 0.18 2.42 -4.25
CA PHE A 175 0.27 2.40 -2.78
C PHE A 175 0.63 1.01 -2.26
N ASN A 176 1.87 0.88 -1.79
CA ASN A 176 2.45 -0.32 -1.16
C ASN A 176 1.95 -0.51 0.28
N HIS A 177 0.63 -0.53 0.45
CA HIS A 177 -0.05 -0.62 1.74
C HIS A 177 0.31 -1.89 2.53
N ASN A 178 0.61 -3.00 1.85
CA ASN A 178 1.08 -4.25 2.48
C ASN A 178 2.44 -4.05 3.15
N GLU A 179 3.38 -3.40 2.46
CA GLU A 179 4.71 -3.10 2.99
C GLU A 179 4.62 -2.12 4.16
N LEU A 180 3.78 -1.08 4.03
CA LEU A 180 3.47 -0.17 5.14
C LEU A 180 2.96 -0.96 6.36
N GLU A 181 2.01 -1.88 6.19
CA GLU A 181 1.48 -2.69 7.28
C GLU A 181 2.60 -3.48 7.99
N LEU A 182 3.45 -4.16 7.21
CA LEU A 182 4.55 -4.96 7.74
C LEU A 182 5.62 -4.09 8.45
N MET A 183 5.97 -2.93 7.90
CA MET A 183 6.89 -1.98 8.52
C MET A 183 6.36 -1.43 9.83
N LEU A 184 5.06 -1.09 9.90
CA LEU A 184 4.44 -0.65 11.14
C LEU A 184 4.47 -1.74 12.21
N LYS A 185 4.19 -3.00 11.86
CA LYS A 185 4.33 -4.14 12.78
C LYS A 185 5.76 -4.26 13.32
N GLN A 186 6.76 -4.16 12.46
CA GLN A 186 8.17 -4.20 12.86
C GLN A 186 8.54 -3.07 13.82
N LEU A 187 8.10 -1.85 13.53
CA LEU A 187 8.39 -0.68 14.36
C LEU A 187 7.73 -0.79 15.74
N ILE A 188 6.46 -1.18 15.80
CA ILE A 188 5.74 -1.40 17.07
C ILE A 188 6.41 -2.51 17.88
N TYR A 189 6.78 -3.63 17.23
CA TYR A 189 7.47 -4.73 17.90
C TYR A 189 8.81 -4.29 18.51
N LYS A 190 9.54 -3.40 17.83
CA LYS A 190 10.79 -2.80 18.31
C LYS A 190 10.59 -1.70 19.37
N GLY A 191 9.35 -1.41 19.75
CA GLY A 191 9.01 -0.44 20.80
C GLY A 191 8.72 0.98 20.32
N ALA A 192 8.62 1.22 19.01
CA ALA A 192 8.24 2.53 18.49
C ALA A 192 6.79 2.89 18.83
N LYS A 193 6.55 4.16 19.15
CA LYS A 193 5.21 4.69 19.37
C LYS A 193 4.59 5.08 18.05
N VAL A 194 3.58 4.32 17.62
CA VAL A 194 2.82 4.59 16.40
C VAL A 194 1.43 5.11 16.76
N LYS A 195 1.05 6.27 16.22
CA LYS A 195 -0.28 6.88 16.42
C LYS A 195 -0.80 7.51 15.12
N LEU A 196 -2.11 7.55 14.96
CA LEU A 196 -2.75 8.36 13.92
C LEU A 196 -2.91 9.80 14.44
N ILE A 197 -2.34 10.77 13.74
CA ILE A 197 -2.71 12.17 13.95
C ILE A 197 -4.03 12.40 13.23
N LYS A 198 -5.06 12.75 14.00
CA LYS A 198 -6.42 12.96 13.49
C LYS A 198 -6.50 14.20 12.60
N PRO A 199 -7.52 14.28 11.73
CA PRO A 199 -7.77 15.46 10.92
C PRO A 199 -7.80 16.74 11.74
N SER A 200 -6.88 17.64 11.40
CA SER A 200 -6.70 18.95 12.02
C SER A 200 -6.07 19.90 11.00
N VAL A 201 -5.88 21.16 11.38
CA VAL A 201 -5.16 22.16 10.56
C VAL A 201 -3.74 21.69 10.21
N HIS A 202 -3.12 20.86 11.06
CA HIS A 202 -1.78 20.33 10.84
C HIS A 202 -1.74 19.08 9.94
N GLY A 203 -2.89 18.67 9.40
CA GLY A 203 -3.03 17.49 8.56
C GLY A 203 -3.41 16.22 9.32
N THR A 204 -3.58 15.14 8.55
CA THR A 204 -3.80 13.78 9.05
C THR A 204 -2.65 12.93 8.54
N GLY A 205 -2.22 11.94 9.33
CA GLY A 205 -1.22 10.99 8.88
C GLY A 205 -0.73 10.06 9.99
N VAL A 206 -0.04 9.01 9.60
CA VAL A 206 0.64 8.10 10.52
C VAL A 206 1.86 8.79 11.08
N TYR A 207 1.95 8.83 12.41
CA TYR A 207 3.08 9.34 13.13
C TYR A 207 3.83 8.20 13.82
N ILE A 208 5.15 8.24 13.71
CA ILE A 208 6.07 7.29 14.32
C ILE A 208 7.08 8.04 15.17
N ASP A 209 7.30 7.56 16.38
CA ASP A 209 8.34 8.01 17.29
C ASP A 209 9.16 6.79 17.72
N THR A 210 10.42 6.75 17.29
CA THR A 210 11.38 5.68 17.61
C THR A 210 12.28 6.03 18.79
N THR A 211 11.99 7.09 19.53
CA THR A 211 12.84 7.78 20.53
C THR A 211 14.08 8.48 19.97
N GLN A 212 14.54 8.10 18.78
CA GLN A 212 15.66 8.74 18.07
C GLN A 212 15.18 9.72 17.02
N ASP A 213 14.12 9.35 16.30
CA ASP A 213 13.53 10.14 15.23
C ASP A 213 12.01 10.17 15.36
N GLU A 214 11.43 11.28 14.89
CA GLU A 214 10.00 11.45 14.74
C GLU A 214 9.66 11.65 13.27
N ILE A 215 8.74 10.83 12.75
CA ILE A 215 8.29 10.91 11.36
C ILE A 215 6.79 11.13 11.34
N PHE A 216 6.36 12.20 10.70
CA PHE A 216 4.95 12.48 10.42
C PHE A 216 4.64 12.21 8.96
N LYS A 217 3.44 11.68 8.68
CA LYS A 217 3.00 11.19 7.38
C LYS A 217 3.86 10.01 6.86
N TYR A 218 4.19 9.07 7.74
CA TYR A 218 5.03 7.92 7.38
C TYR A 218 4.47 7.10 6.21
N GLU A 219 3.15 7.09 6.03
CA GLU A 219 2.48 6.43 4.90
C GLU A 219 2.91 6.94 3.53
N THR A 220 3.36 8.20 3.40
CA THR A 220 3.71 8.77 2.09
C THR A 220 4.96 8.15 1.50
N SER A 221 5.83 7.54 2.32
CA SER A 221 7.00 6.79 1.86
C SER A 221 6.67 5.49 1.15
N PHE A 222 5.39 5.08 1.14
CA PHE A 222 4.90 3.86 0.50
C PHE A 222 3.97 4.17 -0.68
N ILE A 223 3.91 5.43 -1.10
CA ILE A 223 3.07 5.89 -2.20
C ILE A 223 3.98 6.47 -3.27
N ASP A 224 3.81 5.98 -4.50
CA ASP A 224 4.60 6.39 -5.65
C ASP A 224 3.72 6.71 -6.86
N ILE A 225 4.29 7.43 -7.82
CA ILE A 225 3.69 7.71 -9.13
C ILE A 225 4.42 6.88 -10.17
N LYS A 226 3.68 6.02 -10.86
CA LYS A 226 4.13 5.32 -12.05
C LYS A 226 3.58 6.06 -13.27
N VAL A 227 4.48 6.55 -14.11
CA VAL A 227 4.12 7.25 -15.36
C VAL A 227 4.44 6.36 -16.54
N ASN A 228 3.49 6.21 -17.47
CA ASN A 228 3.72 5.52 -18.73
C ASN A 228 3.78 6.55 -19.87
N PHE A 229 4.77 6.38 -20.74
CA PHE A 229 4.97 7.23 -21.91
C PHE A 229 4.39 6.56 -23.15
N ASP A 230 3.99 7.35 -24.13
CA ASP A 230 3.75 6.81 -25.46
C ASP A 230 5.07 6.30 -26.06
N ASN A 231 5.03 5.17 -26.78
CA ASN A 231 6.18 4.45 -27.35
C ASN A 231 7.08 5.26 -28.33
N LYS A 232 6.92 6.58 -28.42
CA LYS A 232 7.82 7.50 -29.13
C LYS A 232 9.05 7.92 -28.30
N GLY A 233 9.05 7.65 -26.99
CA GLY A 233 10.14 7.97 -26.05
C GLY A 233 10.87 6.74 -25.50
N GLY A 234 11.06 5.69 -26.31
CA GLY A 234 11.90 4.56 -25.93
C GLY A 234 13.36 4.85 -26.23
N ILE A 235 14.17 5.00 -25.18
CA ILE A 235 15.65 4.90 -25.11
C ILE A 235 16.36 4.98 -26.48
N LYS A 236 17.04 6.11 -26.71
CA LYS A 236 18.30 6.12 -27.45
C LYS A 236 19.43 6.52 -26.51
#